data_AF-A0A920RXD1-F1
#
_entry.id   AF-A0A920RXD1-F1
#
_cell.length_a   1.000
_cell.length_b   1.000
_cell.length_c   1.000
_cell.angle_alpha   90.00
_cell.angle_beta   90.00
_cell.angle_gamma   90.00
#
_symmetry.space_group_name_H-M   'P 1'
#
loop_
_entity.id
_entity.type
_entity.pdbx_description
1 polymer ?
#
loop_
_entity_poly.entity_id
_entity_poly.type
_entity_poly.pdbx_seq_one_letter_code
_entity_poly.pdbx_strand_id
1 'polypeptide(L)'
;MLANWSENAPKGSVPGGHVPYLKVSLIVINEITNTSATVNLDPHLNLSDNLHYAQNIKLPGKIYERYTLKFIIEPPINGSLGMHYDWRQQVGEKISPGGTFTFVGLNLSKIANAMRRWEFLPDNNYCCRFDRKNSLRIV
;
A
#
# COMPACT_ATOMS: atom_id res chain seq x y z
N MET A 1 4.88 -7.15 -4.12
CA MET A 1 3.98 -6.04 -4.44
C MET A 1 2.62 -6.33 -3.84
N LEU A 2 2.02 -5.33 -3.20
CA LEU A 2 0.68 -5.42 -2.65
C LEU A 2 -0.37 -5.24 -3.76
N ALA A 3 -1.40 -6.09 -3.74
CA ALA A 3 -2.58 -6.01 -4.60
C ALA A 3 -2.29 -6.14 -6.12
N ASN A 4 -1.79 -7.30 -6.52
CA ASN A 4 -1.60 -7.66 -7.93
C ASN A 4 -2.49 -8.84 -8.31
N TRP A 5 -2.87 -8.91 -9.58
CA TRP A 5 -3.58 -10.05 -10.14
C TRP A 5 -2.71 -11.31 -10.07
N SER A 6 -3.29 -12.41 -9.60
CA SER A 6 -2.65 -13.73 -9.65
C SER A 6 -2.77 -14.37 -11.04
N GLU A 7 -2.12 -15.50 -11.25
CA GLU A 7 -2.30 -16.33 -12.46
C GLU A 7 -3.75 -16.81 -12.64
N ASN A 8 -4.54 -16.85 -11.56
CA ASN A 8 -5.95 -17.24 -11.57
C ASN A 8 -6.90 -16.02 -11.73
N ALA A 9 -6.39 -14.87 -12.17
CA ALA A 9 -7.20 -13.66 -12.30
C ALA A 9 -8.25 -13.76 -13.43
N PRO A 10 -9.32 -12.96 -13.36
CA PRO A 10 -10.32 -12.90 -14.42
C PRO A 10 -9.73 -12.59 -15.80
N LYS A 11 -10.39 -13.07 -16.85
CA LYS A 11 -9.97 -12.81 -18.24
C LYS A 11 -9.85 -11.31 -18.50
N GLY A 12 -8.74 -10.91 -19.11
CA GLY A 12 -8.43 -9.50 -19.39
C GLY A 12 -7.60 -8.81 -18.31
N SER A 13 -7.48 -9.40 -17.12
CA SER A 13 -6.47 -9.03 -16.14
C SER A 13 -5.09 -9.53 -16.57
N VAL A 14 -4.06 -8.71 -16.39
CA VAL A 14 -2.67 -9.12 -16.63
C VAL A 14 -2.13 -9.71 -15.33
N PRO A 15 -1.71 -11.00 -15.29
CA PRO A 15 -1.05 -11.57 -14.11
C PRO A 15 0.16 -10.74 -13.69
N GLY A 16 0.31 -10.53 -12.39
CA GLY A 16 1.29 -9.61 -11.82
C GLY A 16 0.97 -8.13 -12.04
N GLY A 17 -0.08 -7.78 -12.78
CA GLY A 17 -0.55 -6.40 -12.97
C GLY A 17 -1.25 -5.85 -11.72
N HIS A 18 -1.14 -4.54 -11.51
CA HIS A 18 -1.74 -3.83 -10.38
C HIS A 18 -3.28 -3.91 -10.39
N VAL A 19 -3.89 -4.13 -9.23
CA VAL A 19 -5.34 -4.03 -9.04
C VAL A 19 -5.70 -2.62 -8.57
N PRO A 20 -6.30 -1.78 -9.44
CA PRO A 20 -6.51 -0.37 -9.15
C PRO A 20 -7.74 -0.11 -8.28
N TYR A 21 -7.88 1.13 -7.82
CA TYR A 21 -9.04 1.68 -7.09
C TYR A 21 -9.36 1.04 -5.73
N LEU A 22 -8.59 0.06 -5.28
CA LEU A 22 -8.71 -0.47 -3.93
C LEU A 22 -8.40 0.61 -2.89
N LYS A 23 -9.10 0.52 -1.76
CA LYS A 23 -8.77 1.27 -0.56
C LYS A 23 -7.83 0.44 0.27
N VAL A 24 -6.65 0.96 0.54
CA VAL A 24 -5.60 0.24 1.25
C VAL A 24 -5.18 1.05 2.47
N SER A 25 -5.35 0.46 3.64
CA SER A 25 -4.88 1.01 4.90
C SER A 25 -3.86 0.08 5.53
N LEU A 26 -2.95 0.64 6.31
CA LEU A 26 -1.93 -0.09 7.03
C LEU A 26 -1.91 0.37 8.48
N ILE A 27 -1.92 -0.61 9.39
CA ILE A 27 -1.65 -0.41 10.80
C ILE A 27 -0.24 -0.93 11.08
N VAL A 28 0.62 -0.07 11.60
CA VAL A 28 1.97 -0.40 12.04
C VAL A 28 1.99 -0.39 13.56
N ILE A 29 2.35 -1.52 14.18
CA ILE A 29 2.35 -1.70 15.62
C ILE A 29 3.78 -2.02 16.05
N ASN A 30 4.32 -1.25 16.99
CA ASN A 30 5.58 -1.58 17.64
C ASN A 30 5.35 -2.69 18.67
N GLU A 31 6.07 -3.81 18.57
CA GLU A 31 5.83 -4.99 19.42
C GLU A 31 6.39 -4.83 20.84
N ILE A 32 7.25 -3.84 21.08
CA ILE A 32 7.84 -3.57 22.40
C ILE A 32 6.95 -2.61 23.20
N THR A 33 6.55 -1.50 22.58
CA THR A 33 5.76 -0.45 23.25
C THR A 33 4.26 -0.61 23.07
N ASN A 34 3.83 -1.50 22.16
CA ASN A 34 2.44 -1.66 21.72
C ASN A 34 1.82 -0.37 21.15
N THR A 35 2.63 0.63 20.80
CA THR A 35 2.17 1.85 20.14
C THR A 35 1.92 1.61 18.66
N SER A 36 0.82 2.13 18.14
CA SER A 36 0.42 1.94 16.75
C SER A 36 0.26 3.25 15.98
N ALA A 37 0.51 3.20 14.68
CA ALA A 37 0.14 4.23 13.73
C ALA A 37 -0.69 3.62 12.60
N THR A 38 -1.73 4.33 12.17
CA THR A 38 -2.57 3.93 11.04
C THR A 38 -2.37 4.92 9.90
N VAL A 39 -2.23 4.40 8.68
CA VAL A 39 -2.04 5.20 7.47
C VAL A 39 -2.88 4.66 6.31
N ASN A 40 -3.31 5.53 5.42
CA ASN A 40 -3.84 5.14 4.11
C ASN A 40 -2.71 5.14 3.09
N LEU A 41 -2.62 4.09 2.28
CA LEU A 41 -1.67 4.00 1.18
C LEU A 41 -2.33 4.56 -0.08
N ASP A 42 -1.63 5.48 -0.73
CA ASP A 42 -2.09 6.13 -1.94
C ASP A 42 -1.47 5.43 -3.16
N PRO A 43 -2.16 5.41 -4.32
CA PRO A 43 -1.57 4.89 -5.55
C PRO A 43 -0.42 5.79 -6.00
N HIS A 44 0.76 5.21 -6.12
CA HIS A 44 1.99 5.83 -6.57
C HIS A 44 2.42 5.21 -7.91
N LEU A 45 3.09 6.00 -8.75
CA LEU A 45 3.65 5.56 -10.02
C LEU A 45 5.17 5.79 -10.02
N ASN A 46 5.95 4.81 -10.45
CA ASN A 46 7.37 4.99 -10.74
C ASN A 46 7.79 4.13 -11.96
N LEU A 47 9.04 4.25 -12.42
CA LEU A 47 9.57 3.47 -13.54
C LEU A 47 10.07 2.06 -13.16
N SER A 48 10.38 1.80 -11.89
CA SER A 48 10.96 0.53 -11.46
C SER A 48 9.94 -0.61 -11.38
N ASP A 49 8.74 -0.32 -10.86
CA ASP A 49 7.69 -1.30 -10.61
C ASP A 49 6.28 -0.78 -10.95
N ASN A 50 6.18 0.35 -11.65
CA ASN A 50 4.93 0.92 -12.16
C ASN A 50 3.95 1.29 -11.02
N LEU A 51 2.64 1.19 -11.24
CA LEU A 51 1.61 1.52 -10.23
C LEU A 51 1.67 0.58 -9.02
N HIS A 52 1.70 1.17 -7.83
CA HIS A 52 1.67 0.45 -6.55
C HIS A 52 1.09 1.33 -5.45
N TYR A 53 0.57 0.71 -4.38
CA TYR A 53 0.13 1.45 -3.20
C TYR A 53 1.32 1.74 -2.29
N ALA A 54 1.49 3.00 -1.89
CA ALA A 54 2.54 3.36 -0.95
C ALA A 54 2.18 4.58 -0.11
N GLN A 55 2.89 4.71 1.01
CA GLN A 55 2.93 5.96 1.76
C GLN A 55 4.23 6.06 2.53
N ASN A 56 4.69 7.29 2.75
CA ASN A 56 5.77 7.57 3.68
C ASN A 56 5.19 7.71 5.10
N ILE A 57 5.68 6.90 6.04
CA ILE A 57 5.24 6.92 7.44
C ILE A 57 6.37 7.14 8.40
N LYS A 58 6.09 7.77 9.55
CA LYS A 58 6.99 7.71 10.70
C LYS A 58 6.70 6.45 11.50
N LEU A 59 7.71 5.65 11.80
CA LEU A 59 7.52 4.47 12.65
C LEU A 59 7.07 4.87 14.07
N PRO A 60 6.10 4.17 14.68
CA PRO A 60 5.65 4.43 16.05
C PRO A 60 6.63 3.84 17.08
N GLY A 61 7.92 4.13 16.92
CA GLY A 61 9.01 3.60 17.73
C GLY A 61 10.36 3.75 17.07
N LYS A 62 11.35 2.98 17.53
CA LYS A 62 12.72 3.05 16.99
C LYS A 62 12.89 2.12 15.81
N ILE A 63 13.73 2.50 14.84
CA ILE A 63 13.91 1.78 13.58
C ILE A 63 14.42 0.33 13.74
N TYR A 64 15.07 0.03 14.87
CA TYR A 64 15.67 -1.28 15.20
C TYR A 64 14.77 -2.21 15.99
N GLU A 65 13.57 -1.77 16.35
CA GLU A 65 12.59 -2.57 17.06
C GLU A 65 11.78 -3.45 16.09
N ARG A 66 11.02 -4.40 16.64
CA ARG A 66 10.16 -5.28 15.85
C ARG A 66 8.77 -4.69 15.71
N TYR A 67 8.17 -4.93 14.55
CA TYR A 67 6.87 -4.40 14.19
C TYR A 67 5.95 -5.49 13.65
N THR A 68 4.68 -5.35 14.00
CA THR A 68 3.59 -6.02 13.30
C THR A 68 2.98 -5.04 12.29
N LEU A 69 2.83 -5.48 11.04
CA LEU A 69 2.14 -4.77 9.98
C LEU A 69 0.80 -5.46 9.68
N LYS A 70 -0.29 -4.70 9.70
CA LYS A 70 -1.63 -5.19 9.36
C LYS A 70 -2.19 -4.36 8.22
N PHE A 71 -2.20 -4.94 7.03
CA PHE A 71 -2.83 -4.36 5.85
C PHE A 71 -4.32 -4.67 5.86
N ILE A 72 -5.12 -3.66 5.56
CA ILE A 72 -6.56 -3.73 5.41
C ILE A 72 -6.86 -3.28 3.99
N ILE A 73 -7.41 -4.17 3.18
CA ILE A 73 -7.78 -3.92 1.80
C ILE A 73 -9.30 -3.93 1.73
N GLU A 74 -9.87 -2.88 1.19
CA GLU A 74 -11.30 -2.70 1.01
C GLU A 74 -11.61 -2.48 -0.49
N PRO A 75 -12.84 -2.83 -0.92
CA PRO A 75 -13.26 -2.55 -2.28
C PRO A 75 -13.23 -1.04 -2.60
N PRO A 76 -13.27 -0.67 -3.90
CA PRO A 76 -13.37 0.71 -4.31
C PRO A 76 -14.53 1.47 -3.67
N ILE A 77 -14.38 2.78 -3.55
CA ILE A 77 -15.45 3.66 -3.10
C ILE A 77 -16.65 3.50 -4.05
N ASN A 78 -17.86 3.47 -3.51
CA ASN A 78 -19.06 3.41 -4.33
C ASN A 78 -19.06 4.54 -5.38
N GLY A 79 -19.22 4.18 -6.64
CA GLY A 79 -19.20 5.12 -7.77
C GLY A 79 -17.81 5.47 -8.31
N SER A 80 -16.71 5.03 -7.69
CA SER A 80 -15.35 5.30 -8.21
C SER A 80 -14.91 4.33 -9.30
N LEU A 81 -15.63 3.21 -9.48
CA LEU A 81 -15.34 2.20 -10.50
C LEU A 81 -16.65 1.75 -11.19
N GLY A 82 -16.74 1.97 -12.50
CA GLY A 82 -17.79 1.40 -13.33
C GLY A 82 -17.43 -0.03 -13.73
N MET A 83 -18.38 -0.96 -13.58
CA MET A 83 -18.23 -2.35 -14.02
C MET A 83 -19.21 -2.67 -15.13
N HIS A 84 -18.70 -3.33 -16.18
CA HIS A 84 -19.52 -3.85 -17.25
C HIS A 84 -20.35 -5.05 -16.78
N TYR A 85 -21.42 -5.36 -17.52
CA TYR A 85 -22.36 -6.41 -17.17
C TYR A 85 -21.72 -7.80 -17.15
N ASP A 86 -20.88 -8.11 -18.13
CA ASP A 86 -20.15 -9.37 -18.25
C ASP A 86 -19.21 -9.64 -17.07
N TRP A 87 -18.50 -8.63 -16.57
CA TRP A 87 -17.73 -8.75 -15.33
C TRP A 87 -18.59 -9.19 -14.15
N ARG A 88 -19.73 -8.53 -13.95
CA ARG A 88 -20.64 -8.86 -12.84
C ARG A 88 -21.16 -10.29 -12.92
N GLN A 89 -21.42 -10.78 -14.12
CA GLN A 89 -21.91 -12.15 -14.34
C GLN A 89 -20.83 -13.22 -14.14
N GLN A 90 -19.59 -12.94 -14.55
CA GLN A 90 -18.51 -13.95 -14.57
C GLN A 90 -17.63 -13.92 -13.31
N VAL A 91 -17.48 -12.75 -12.68
CA VAL A 91 -16.57 -12.53 -11.54
C VAL A 91 -17.34 -12.14 -10.30
N GLY A 92 -18.21 -11.13 -10.40
CA GLY A 92 -19.08 -10.68 -9.32
C GLY A 92 -19.20 -9.16 -9.17
N GLU A 93 -19.92 -8.75 -8.13
CA GLU A 93 -20.32 -7.35 -7.88
C GLU A 93 -19.18 -6.46 -7.36
N LYS A 94 -17.98 -6.99 -7.11
CA LYS A 94 -16.82 -6.24 -6.63
C LYS A 94 -15.56 -6.73 -7.33
N ILE A 95 -14.59 -5.84 -7.53
CA ILE A 95 -13.27 -6.20 -8.07
C ILE A 95 -12.44 -7.05 -7.09
N SER A 96 -12.69 -6.88 -5.79
CA SER A 96 -12.09 -7.67 -4.73
C SER A 96 -13.03 -7.68 -3.52
N PRO A 97 -13.16 -8.80 -2.79
CA PRO A 97 -13.85 -8.82 -1.51
C PRO A 97 -13.09 -8.02 -0.43
N GLY A 98 -11.83 -7.64 -0.68
CA GLY A 98 -10.95 -7.07 0.32
C GLY A 98 -10.34 -8.14 1.23
N GLY A 99 -9.78 -7.72 2.37
CA GLY A 99 -9.19 -8.63 3.33
C GLY A 99 -8.29 -7.94 4.34
N THR A 100 -7.86 -8.71 5.33
CA THR A 100 -6.88 -8.27 6.33
C THR A 100 -5.69 -9.21 6.32
N PHE A 101 -4.48 -8.66 6.21
CA PHE A 101 -3.25 -9.41 6.09
C PHE A 101 -2.26 -8.93 7.15
N THR A 102 -1.84 -9.84 8.03
CA THR A 102 -0.98 -9.52 9.18
C THR A 102 0.39 -10.17 9.02
N PHE A 103 1.43 -9.37 9.23
CA PHE A 103 2.83 -9.80 9.23
C PHE A 103 3.45 -9.41 10.58
N VAL A 104 3.98 -10.37 11.31
CA VAL A 104 4.49 -10.19 12.67
C VAL A 104 6.01 -10.32 12.73
N GLY A 105 6.64 -9.72 13.72
CA GLY A 105 8.07 -9.85 14.01
C GLY A 105 8.98 -9.18 12.99
N LEU A 106 8.50 -8.18 12.26
CA LEU A 106 9.24 -7.57 11.16
C LEU A 106 10.34 -6.63 11.66
N ASN A 107 11.54 -6.79 11.13
CA ASN A 107 12.63 -5.82 11.31
C ASN A 107 12.66 -4.86 10.11
N LEU A 108 12.31 -3.60 10.37
CA LEU A 108 12.19 -2.56 9.35
C LEU A 108 13.47 -1.71 9.21
N SER A 109 14.55 -2.03 9.95
CA SER A 109 15.78 -1.22 10.00
C SER A 109 16.39 -1.00 8.62
N LYS A 110 16.49 -2.06 7.82
CA LYS A 110 17.10 -1.99 6.49
C LYS A 110 16.30 -1.06 5.57
N ILE A 111 14.97 -1.14 5.65
CA ILE A 111 14.06 -0.38 4.78
C ILE A 111 13.98 1.08 5.24
N ALA A 112 13.95 1.34 6.55
CA ALA A 112 13.94 2.69 7.12
C ALA A 112 15.24 3.46 6.86
N ASN A 113 16.37 2.77 6.74
CA ASN A 113 17.67 3.38 6.40
C ASN A 113 17.95 3.44 4.89
N ALA A 114 17.09 2.86 4.04
CA ALA A 114 17.30 2.86 2.60
C ALA A 114 17.11 4.29 2.07
N MET A 115 18.21 4.93 1.62
CA MET A 115 18.12 6.21 0.92
C MET A 115 17.46 6.00 -0.44
N ARG A 116 16.27 6.59 -0.62
CA ARG A 116 15.61 6.67 -1.93
C ARG A 116 15.71 8.11 -2.44
N ARG A 117 16.13 8.26 -3.70
CA ARG A 117 16.25 9.56 -4.37
C ARG A 117 14.84 10.02 -4.77
N TRP A 118 14.45 11.21 -4.34
CA TRP A 118 13.22 11.88 -4.77
C TRP A 118 13.61 13.12 -5.56
N GLU A 119 12.94 13.40 -6.67
CA GLU A 119 12.94 14.74 -7.25
C GLU A 119 11.84 15.55 -6.56
N PHE A 120 12.24 16.65 -5.92
CA PHE A 120 11.30 17.65 -5.46
C PHE A 120 10.78 18.38 -6.70
N LEU A 121 9.50 18.22 -7.01
CA LEU A 121 8.84 19.15 -7.92
C LEU A 121 8.69 20.50 -7.18
N PRO A 122 8.97 21.65 -7.83
CA PRO A 122 8.99 22.96 -7.16
C PRO A 122 7.63 23.39 -6.59
N ASP A 123 6.55 22.73 -7.00
CA ASP A 123 5.19 23.10 -6.65
C ASP A 123 4.68 22.22 -5.50
N ASN A 124 4.45 22.86 -4.35
CA ASN A 124 3.95 22.31 -3.08
C ASN A 124 2.60 21.54 -3.15
N ASN A 125 2.11 21.15 -4.32
CA ASN A 125 0.80 20.51 -4.50
C ASN A 125 0.86 19.03 -4.87
N TYR A 126 2.02 18.47 -5.22
CA TYR A 126 2.12 17.03 -5.48
C TYR A 126 3.47 16.50 -4.97
N CYS A 127 3.41 15.60 -3.98
CA CYS A 127 4.52 14.97 -3.24
C CYS A 127 5.14 15.78 -2.07
N CYS A 128 4.55 15.51 -0.90
CA CYS A 128 4.98 15.70 0.49
C CYS A 128 6.38 16.29 0.77
N ARG A 129 6.42 17.50 1.35
CA ARG A 129 7.55 18.04 2.13
C ARG A 129 7.95 17.08 3.27
N PHE A 130 9.25 16.88 3.48
CA PHE A 130 9.80 15.78 4.27
C PHE A 130 10.70 16.25 5.43
N ASP A 131 10.49 15.69 6.62
CA ASP A 131 11.50 15.59 7.68
C ASP A 131 12.18 14.20 7.55
N ARG A 132 13.51 14.19 7.44
CA ARG A 132 14.32 13.04 7.00
C ARG A 132 14.62 12.00 8.08
N LYS A 133 14.20 12.21 9.32
CA LYS A 133 14.50 11.31 10.44
C LYS A 133 13.29 10.42 10.77
N ASN A 134 13.42 9.11 10.56
CA ASN A 134 12.49 8.01 10.90
C ASN A 134 11.32 7.73 9.95
N SER A 135 11.42 8.12 8.69
CA SER A 135 10.39 7.86 7.68
C SER A 135 10.66 6.58 6.87
N LEU A 136 9.62 5.76 6.70
CA LEU A 136 9.62 4.49 5.97
C LEU A 136 8.60 4.56 4.83
N ARG A 137 8.99 4.15 3.62
CA ARG A 137 8.02 3.88 2.53
C ARG A 137 7.66 2.40 2.55
N ILE A 138 6.36 2.12 2.66
CA ILE A 138 5.81 0.77 2.57
C ILE A 138 5.16 0.61 1.20
N VAL A 139 5.47 -0.50 0.52
CA VAL A 139 5.07 -0.86 -0.85
C VAL A 139 4.64 -2.33 -0.86
#